data_AF-A0A0E3LES7-F1
#
_entry.id   AF-A0A0E3LES7-F1
#
_cell.length_a   1.000
_cell.length_b   1.000
_cell.length_c   1.000
_cell.angle_alpha   90.00
_cell.angle_beta   90.00
_cell.angle_gamma   90.00
#
_symmetry.space_group_name_H-M   'P 1'
#
loop_
_entity.id
_entity.type
_entity.pdbx_description
1 polymer ?
#
loop_
_entity_poly.entity_id
_entity_poly.type
_entity_poly.pdbx_seq_one_letter_code
_entity_poly.pdbx_strand_id
1 'polypeptide(L)'
;MLNAALHRNYYYSGREWPYKDVKPRVIAQKYIVDESGYELKDYKIFCFDGVPKLIHVDFNRFTDNHQRNIYTPSWEYVPMSILYPTSPETKVEKPVVLKEMLTIAKNLSAGIPHVRVDLYVVGEKIYFGELTFYHDSGHTTFNPPEWDETMGSWIRLPGKVRTAN
;
A
#
# COMPACT_ATOMS: atom_id res chain seq x y z
N MET A 1 25.50 8.09 -7.45
CA MET A 1 24.27 7.63 -6.77
C MET A 1 23.31 6.95 -7.74
N LEU A 2 22.83 7.64 -8.80
CA LEU A 2 21.87 7.05 -9.77
C LEU A 2 22.43 5.83 -10.53
N ASN A 3 23.67 5.90 -11.04
CA ASN A 3 24.28 4.77 -11.75
C ASN A 3 24.36 3.51 -10.87
N ALA A 4 24.69 3.64 -9.59
CA ALA A 4 24.74 2.50 -8.68
C ALA A 4 23.34 1.86 -8.49
N ALA A 5 22.30 2.69 -8.36
CA ALA A 5 20.91 2.20 -8.24
C ALA A 5 20.46 1.43 -9.48
N LEU A 6 20.83 1.88 -10.69
CA LEU A 6 20.49 1.20 -11.95
C LEU A 6 21.20 -0.15 -12.14
N HIS A 7 22.28 -0.42 -11.40
CA HIS A 7 22.97 -1.72 -11.43
C HIS A 7 22.50 -2.66 -10.31
N ARG A 8 21.63 -2.19 -9.41
CA ARG A 8 21.13 -2.99 -8.29
C ARG A 8 19.85 -3.72 -8.69
N ASN A 9 19.84 -5.04 -8.51
CA ASN A 9 18.63 -5.83 -8.61
C ASN A 9 18.04 -6.07 -7.21
N TYR A 10 16.91 -5.43 -6.92
CA TYR A 10 16.24 -5.48 -5.61
C TYR A 10 15.66 -6.85 -5.27
N TYR A 11 15.47 -7.74 -6.25
CA TYR A 11 15.07 -9.13 -6.01
C TYR A 11 16.02 -9.85 -5.04
N TYR A 12 17.34 -9.59 -5.10
CA TYR A 12 18.28 -10.29 -4.22
C TYR A 12 18.16 -9.86 -2.75
N SER A 13 17.57 -8.70 -2.47
CA SER A 13 17.35 -8.22 -1.09
C SER A 13 16.03 -8.74 -0.51
N GLY A 14 14.91 -8.59 -1.23
CA GLY A 14 13.58 -8.94 -0.72
C GLY A 14 12.99 -10.26 -1.22
N ARG A 15 13.61 -10.89 -2.24
CA ARG A 15 13.09 -12.09 -2.96
C ARG A 15 11.71 -11.91 -3.58
N GLU A 16 11.33 -10.67 -3.85
CA GLU A 16 10.06 -10.30 -4.47
C GLU A 16 10.08 -10.58 -5.98
N TRP A 17 9.33 -11.58 -6.41
CA TRP A 17 9.29 -12.07 -7.80
C TRP A 17 9.11 -10.99 -8.88
N PRO A 18 8.24 -9.97 -8.72
CA PRO A 18 8.02 -8.95 -9.74
C PRO A 18 9.26 -8.16 -10.09
N TYR A 19 10.25 -8.05 -9.20
CA TYR A 19 11.47 -7.27 -9.43
C TYR A 19 12.61 -8.07 -10.07
N LYS A 20 12.49 -9.40 -10.18
CA LYS A 20 13.59 -10.28 -10.61
C LYS A 20 14.15 -9.92 -11.98
N ASP A 21 13.26 -9.75 -12.95
CA ASP A 21 13.60 -9.56 -14.36
C ASP A 21 13.26 -8.15 -14.87
N VAL A 22 12.97 -7.21 -13.96
CA VAL A 22 12.66 -5.82 -14.31
C VAL A 22 13.93 -5.14 -14.79
N LYS A 23 13.89 -4.63 -16.03
CA LYS A 23 14.95 -3.79 -16.58
C LYS A 23 14.95 -2.42 -15.88
N PRO A 24 16.06 -2.00 -15.25
CA PRO A 24 16.14 -0.70 -14.58
C PRO A 24 15.86 0.47 -15.53
N ARG A 25 15.02 1.40 -15.08
CA ARG A 25 14.55 2.59 -15.83
C ARG A 25 14.48 3.79 -14.88
N VAL A 26 14.53 5.00 -15.43
CA VAL A 26 14.27 6.24 -14.69
C VAL A 26 12.94 6.80 -15.16
N ILE A 27 12.04 7.05 -14.22
CA ILE A 27 10.75 7.72 -14.44
C ILE A 27 10.80 9.02 -13.65
N ALA A 28 10.43 10.13 -14.29
CA ALA A 28 10.30 11.43 -13.66
C ALA A 28 8.85 11.87 -13.72
N GLN A 29 8.28 12.22 -12.56
CA GLN A 29 6.92 12.75 -12.44
C GLN A 29 6.95 14.18 -11.92
N LYS A 30 5.87 14.93 -12.16
CA LYS A 30 5.70 16.25 -11.55
C LYS A 30 5.71 16.11 -10.03
N TYR A 31 6.39 17.02 -9.34
CA TYR A 31 6.33 17.11 -7.88
C TYR A 31 4.96 17.63 -7.44
N ILE A 32 4.33 16.93 -6.49
CA ILE A 32 2.98 17.21 -6.00
C ILE A 32 3.05 17.30 -4.47
N VAL A 33 2.39 18.30 -3.90
CA VAL A 33 2.19 18.48 -2.45
C VAL A 33 0.70 18.72 -2.21
N ASP A 34 0.23 18.37 -1.02
CA ASP A 34 -1.14 18.70 -0.62
C ASP A 34 -1.25 20.15 -0.08
N GLU A 35 -2.38 20.47 0.53
CA GLU A 35 -2.68 21.79 1.08
C GLU A 35 -1.69 22.24 2.18
N SER A 36 -0.99 21.30 2.83
CA SER A 36 0.04 21.60 3.83
C SER A 36 1.30 22.24 3.22
N GLY A 37 1.54 22.02 1.93
CA GLY A 37 2.73 22.48 1.23
C GLY A 37 4.02 21.69 1.52
N TYR A 38 3.99 20.70 2.40
CA TYR A 38 5.17 19.89 2.75
C TYR A 38 4.90 18.38 2.85
N GLU A 39 3.66 17.94 3.01
CA GLU A 39 3.28 16.52 3.00
C GLU A 39 2.31 16.24 1.84
N LEU A 40 2.14 14.96 1.52
CA LEU A 40 1.15 14.50 0.56
C LEU A 40 0.38 13.38 1.24
N LYS A 41 -0.92 13.58 1.46
CA LYS A 41 -1.82 12.55 1.96
C LYS A 41 -1.76 11.32 1.06
N ASP A 42 -1.16 10.26 1.59
CA ASP A 42 -0.80 9.02 0.93
C ASP A 42 -1.61 7.88 1.55
N TYR A 43 -2.54 7.34 0.77
CA TYR A 43 -3.48 6.30 1.20
C TYR A 43 -3.12 4.98 0.54
N LYS A 44 -2.79 4.00 1.38
CA LYS A 44 -2.39 2.67 0.96
C LYS A 44 -3.52 1.69 1.19
N ILE A 45 -4.14 1.25 0.11
CA ILE A 45 -5.34 0.42 0.17
C ILE A 45 -4.96 -1.03 -0.07
N PHE A 46 -4.99 -1.85 0.98
CA PHE A 46 -4.78 -3.29 0.87
C PHE A 46 -6.00 -3.93 0.22
N CYS A 47 -5.79 -4.50 -0.96
CA CYS A 47 -6.82 -5.13 -1.77
C CYS A 47 -6.54 -6.62 -1.94
N PHE A 48 -7.61 -7.40 -1.96
CA PHE A 48 -7.58 -8.85 -2.12
C PHE A 48 -8.59 -9.23 -3.20
N ASP A 49 -8.09 -9.59 -4.39
CA ASP A 49 -8.90 -9.94 -5.57
C ASP A 49 -9.99 -8.90 -5.87
N GLY A 50 -9.59 -7.64 -6.05
CA GLY A 50 -10.52 -6.54 -6.32
C GLY A 50 -11.32 -6.06 -5.10
N VAL A 51 -11.07 -6.57 -3.90
CA VAL A 51 -11.78 -6.16 -2.68
C VAL A 51 -10.88 -5.33 -1.77
N PRO A 52 -11.08 -3.99 -1.69
CA PRO A 52 -10.44 -3.16 -0.67
C PRO A 52 -10.85 -3.61 0.72
N LYS A 53 -9.89 -3.87 1.60
CA LYS A 53 -10.13 -4.38 2.96
C LYS A 53 -9.62 -3.46 4.06
N LEU A 54 -8.45 -2.87 3.87
CA LEU A 54 -7.81 -2.00 4.86
C LEU A 54 -7.20 -0.79 4.16
N ILE A 55 -7.23 0.35 4.82
CA ILE A 55 -6.64 1.60 4.37
C ILE A 55 -5.60 2.01 5.39
N HIS A 56 -4.36 2.12 4.95
CA HIS A 56 -3.24 2.55 5.74
C HIS A 56 -2.93 4.00 5.42
N VAL A 57 -2.85 4.83 6.47
CA VAL A 57 -2.39 6.21 6.40
C VAL A 57 -1.18 6.42 7.32
N ASP A 58 -0.08 6.89 6.76
CA ASP A 58 1.08 7.37 7.53
C ASP A 58 0.93 8.85 7.84
N PHE A 59 1.48 9.28 8.97
CA PHE A 59 1.59 10.69 9.35
C PHE A 59 2.90 10.92 10.11
N ASN A 60 3.38 12.17 10.12
CA ASN A 60 4.66 12.53 10.72
C ASN A 60 5.84 11.76 10.10
N ARG A 61 5.74 11.34 8.84
CA ARG A 61 6.69 10.43 8.16
C ARG A 61 8.13 10.95 8.15
N PHE A 62 8.29 12.28 8.07
CA PHE A 62 9.60 12.95 8.00
C PHE A 62 10.13 13.42 9.36
N THR A 63 9.59 12.87 10.45
CA THR A 63 9.99 13.19 11.82
C THR A 63 10.40 11.91 12.55
N ASP A 64 11.01 12.05 13.73
CA ASP A 64 11.35 10.91 14.58
C ASP A 64 10.11 10.18 15.16
N ASN A 65 8.90 10.71 14.94
CA ASN A 65 7.65 10.18 15.42
C ASN A 65 6.73 9.73 14.27
N HIS A 66 7.27 8.99 13.29
CA HIS A 66 6.46 8.39 12.22
C HIS A 66 5.46 7.39 12.82
N GLN A 67 4.18 7.68 12.57
CA GLN A 67 3.06 6.90 13.07
C GLN A 67 2.14 6.47 11.93
N ARG A 68 1.31 5.47 12.21
CA ARG A 68 0.49 4.78 11.21
C ARG A 68 -0.84 4.36 11.79
N ASN A 69 -1.93 4.77 11.14
CA ASN A 69 -3.26 4.26 11.47
C ASN A 69 -3.81 3.41 10.32
N ILE A 70 -4.60 2.40 10.69
CA ILE A 70 -5.31 1.51 9.78
C ILE A 70 -6.81 1.76 9.93
N TYR A 71 -7.51 1.79 8.80
CA TYR A 71 -8.95 2.01 8.74
C TYR A 71 -9.64 0.97 7.86
N THR A 72 -10.91 0.71 8.15
CA THR A 72 -11.79 -0.05 7.26
C THR A 72 -12.21 0.80 6.05
N PRO A 73 -12.83 0.21 5.00
CA PRO A 73 -13.40 0.96 3.89
C PRO A 73 -14.55 1.90 4.28
N SER A 74 -15.19 1.70 5.44
CA SER A 74 -16.18 2.63 6.01
C SER A 74 -15.55 3.83 6.73
N TRP A 75 -14.21 3.84 6.87
CA TRP A 75 -13.44 4.81 7.65
C TRP A 75 -13.51 4.61 9.16
N GLU A 76 -13.64 3.37 9.61
CA GLU A 76 -13.55 3.02 11.04
C GLU A 76 -12.12 2.63 11.40
N TYR A 77 -11.61 3.14 12.53
CA TYR A 77 -10.27 2.80 13.01
C TYR A 77 -10.17 1.31 13.35
N VAL A 78 -9.08 0.69 12.92
CA VAL A 78 -8.75 -0.70 13.24
C VAL A 78 -7.62 -0.69 14.28
N PRO A 79 -7.80 -1.28 15.47
CA PRO A 79 -6.80 -1.29 16.53
C PRO A 79 -5.68 -2.30 16.23
N MET A 80 -4.88 -1.98 15.22
CA MET A 80 -3.74 -2.77 14.79
C MET A 80 -2.58 -1.89 14.34
N SER A 81 -1.36 -2.37 14.50
CA SER A 81 -0.16 -1.73 13.99
C SER A 81 0.60 -2.63 13.01
N ILE A 82 1.22 -2.00 12.01
CA ILE A 82 2.09 -2.65 11.02
C ILE A 82 3.40 -1.86 11.00
N LEU A 83 4.49 -2.46 11.50
CA LEU A 83 5.85 -1.87 11.62
C LEU A 83 5.99 -0.62 12.51
N TYR A 84 5.04 0.32 12.47
CA TYR A 84 5.06 1.61 13.17
C TYR A 84 3.94 1.70 14.21
N PRO A 85 4.13 2.49 15.28
CA PRO A 85 3.10 2.70 16.30
C PRO A 85 1.87 3.42 15.72
N THR A 86 0.70 3.11 16.28
CA THR A 86 -0.56 3.79 16.00
C THR A 86 -0.75 5.02 16.87
N SER A 87 -1.59 5.96 16.41
CA SER A 87 -2.07 7.07 17.23
C SER A 87 -3.58 7.22 17.01
N PRO A 88 -4.42 6.46 17.74
CA PRO A 88 -5.88 6.55 17.60
C PRO A 88 -6.41 7.96 17.91
N GLU A 89 -5.67 8.71 18.74
CA GLU A 89 -5.96 10.11 19.08
C GLU A 89 -5.75 11.06 17.89
N THR A 90 -4.87 10.68 16.94
CA THR A 90 -4.61 11.47 15.74
C THR A 90 -5.82 11.37 14.81
N LYS A 91 -6.56 12.48 14.71
CA LYS A 91 -7.69 12.60 13.79
C LYS A 91 -7.20 12.76 12.35
N VAL A 92 -7.13 11.65 11.63
CA VAL A 92 -7.03 11.67 10.17
C VAL A 92 -8.43 11.84 9.60
N GLU A 93 -8.68 12.98 8.96
CA GLU A 93 -9.96 13.25 8.34
C GLU A 93 -10.26 12.26 7.21
N LYS A 94 -11.53 11.85 7.14
CA LYS A 94 -12.03 11.02 6.05
C LYS A 94 -11.91 11.76 4.73
N PRO A 95 -11.26 11.19 3.70
CA PRO A 95 -11.20 11.80 2.39
C PRO A 95 -12.60 11.97 1.81
N VAL A 96 -12.92 13.16 1.31
CA VAL A 96 -14.20 13.43 0.63
C VAL A 96 -14.37 12.52 -0.60
N VAL A 97 -13.27 12.15 -1.24
CA VAL A 97 -13.21 11.26 -2.42
C VAL A 97 -13.05 9.78 -2.08
N LEU A 98 -13.23 9.36 -0.81
CA LEU A 98 -12.98 7.96 -0.38
C LEU A 98 -13.70 6.92 -1.27
N LYS A 99 -14.96 7.18 -1.63
CA LYS A 99 -15.74 6.25 -2.46
C LYS A 99 -15.11 6.04 -3.84
N GLU A 100 -14.58 7.10 -4.44
CA GLU A 100 -13.90 7.04 -5.72
C GLU A 100 -12.55 6.32 -5.58
N MET A 101 -11.79 6.62 -4.53
CA MET A 101 -10.54 5.91 -4.22
C MET A 101 -10.75 4.40 -4.11
N LEU A 102 -11.78 3.97 -3.37
CA LEU A 102 -12.11 2.55 -3.22
C LEU A 102 -12.54 1.91 -4.54
N THR A 103 -13.20 2.67 -5.42
CA THR A 103 -13.58 2.21 -6.76
C THR A 103 -12.35 2.01 -7.65
N ILE A 104 -11.42 2.97 -7.64
CA ILE A 104 -10.14 2.89 -8.35
C ILE A 104 -9.35 1.68 -7.84
N ALA A 105 -9.20 1.54 -6.52
CA ALA A 105 -8.47 0.44 -5.91
C ALA A 105 -9.07 -0.92 -6.24
N LYS A 106 -10.40 -1.05 -6.19
CA LYS A 106 -11.12 -2.25 -6.64
C LYS A 106 -10.79 -2.61 -8.09
N ASN A 107 -10.84 -1.64 -9.00
CA ASN A 107 -10.62 -1.89 -10.41
C ASN A 107 -9.16 -2.26 -10.71
N LEU A 108 -8.19 -1.58 -10.09
CA LEU A 108 -6.76 -1.84 -10.28
C LEU A 108 -6.30 -3.17 -9.67
N SER A 109 -6.99 -3.68 -8.65
CA SER A 109 -6.63 -4.91 -7.94
C SER A 109 -7.42 -6.15 -8.36
N ALA A 110 -8.39 -6.02 -9.28
CA ALA A 110 -9.24 -7.12 -9.72
C ALA A 110 -8.41 -8.27 -10.35
N GLY A 111 -8.65 -9.51 -9.91
CA GLY A 111 -7.93 -10.68 -10.39
C GLY A 111 -6.53 -10.88 -9.79
N ILE A 112 -6.07 -9.97 -8.92
CA ILE A 112 -4.79 -10.08 -8.23
C ILE A 112 -5.05 -10.60 -6.81
N PRO A 113 -4.48 -11.76 -6.40
CA PRO A 113 -4.76 -12.34 -5.08
C PRO A 113 -4.58 -11.38 -3.91
N HIS A 114 -3.53 -10.54 -3.99
CA HIS A 114 -3.27 -9.46 -3.07
C HIS A 114 -2.42 -8.37 -3.76
N VAL A 115 -2.79 -7.12 -3.58
CA VAL A 115 -1.97 -5.96 -3.96
C VAL A 115 -2.37 -4.75 -3.11
N ARG A 116 -1.37 -3.98 -2.69
CA ARG A 116 -1.57 -2.66 -2.08
C ARG A 116 -1.64 -1.61 -3.18
N VAL A 117 -2.73 -0.85 -3.23
CA VAL A 117 -2.93 0.24 -4.18
C VAL A 117 -2.65 1.56 -3.46
N ASP A 118 -1.65 2.29 -3.92
CA ASP A 118 -1.23 3.55 -3.30
C ASP A 118 -1.81 4.71 -4.10
N LEU A 119 -2.58 5.56 -3.43
CA LEU A 119 -3.24 6.73 -4.02
C LEU A 119 -2.89 7.99 -3.24
N TYR A 120 -2.59 9.06 -3.96
CA TYR A 120 -2.44 10.39 -3.39
C TYR A 120 -3.71 11.22 -3.59
N VAL A 121 -4.04 12.06 -2.61
CA VAL A 121 -5.17 12.99 -2.70
C VAL A 121 -4.70 14.42 -2.50
N VAL A 122 -5.09 15.30 -3.43
CA VAL A 122 -4.87 16.76 -3.33
C VAL A 122 -6.19 17.47 -3.64
N GLY A 123 -6.81 18.06 -2.62
CA GLY A 123 -8.20 18.49 -2.67
C GLY A 123 -9.13 17.33 -3.05
N GLU A 124 -9.80 17.45 -4.18
CA GLU A 124 -10.70 16.42 -4.73
C GLU A 124 -10.07 15.59 -5.85
N LYS A 125 -8.75 15.73 -6.09
CA LYS A 125 -8.05 15.02 -7.16
C LYS A 125 -7.32 13.81 -6.60
N ILE A 126 -7.53 12.66 -7.23
CA ILE A 126 -6.84 11.41 -6.94
C ILE A 126 -5.72 11.19 -7.96
N TYR A 127 -4.53 10.83 -7.48
CA TYR A 127 -3.41 10.44 -8.32
C TYR A 127 -2.97 9.03 -7.97
N PHE A 128 -2.65 8.23 -8.98
CA PHE A 128 -2.04 6.92 -8.80
C PHE A 128 -0.58 7.09 -8.36
N GLY A 129 -0.20 6.40 -7.28
CA GLY A 129 1.18 6.28 -6.82
C GLY A 129 1.82 5.01 -7.36
N GLU A 130 1.44 3.86 -6.81
CA GLU A 130 2.03 2.56 -7.17
C GLU A 130 1.07 1.38 -6.90
N LEU A 131 1.44 0.22 -7.46
CA LEU A 131 0.92 -1.09 -7.08
C LEU A 131 2.02 -1.89 -6.40
N THR A 132 1.82 -2.23 -5.13
CA THR A 132 2.80 -2.95 -4.31
C THR A 132 2.31 -4.36 -4.00
N PHE A 133 2.92 -5.34 -4.66
CA PHE A 133 2.52 -6.75 -4.58
C PHE A 133 2.95 -7.43 -3.27
N TYR A 134 4.10 -7.03 -2.73
CA TYR A 134 4.69 -7.60 -1.52
C TYR A 134 5.03 -6.47 -0.55
N HIS A 135 4.07 -6.10 0.28
CA HIS A 135 4.31 -5.07 1.29
C HIS A 135 5.45 -5.49 2.23
N ASP A 136 6.49 -4.64 2.34
CA ASP A 136 7.69 -4.89 3.15
C ASP A 136 8.36 -6.24 2.85
N SER A 137 8.30 -6.66 1.58
CA SER A 137 8.76 -7.98 1.09
C SER A 137 8.13 -9.18 1.83
N GLY A 138 7.00 -8.97 2.53
CA GLY A 138 6.34 -9.99 3.36
C GLY A 138 6.97 -10.25 4.72
N HIS A 139 7.89 -9.40 5.20
CA HIS A 139 8.58 -9.57 6.49
C HIS A 139 8.02 -8.69 7.61
N THR A 140 6.91 -7.99 7.38
CA THR A 140 6.33 -7.07 8.36
C THR A 140 5.70 -7.84 9.52
N THR A 141 5.73 -7.26 10.71
CA THR A 141 5.04 -7.81 11.89
C THR A 141 3.74 -7.06 12.14
N PHE A 142 2.72 -7.83 12.52
CA PHE A 142 1.41 -7.31 12.90
C PHE A 142 1.25 -7.36 14.42
N ASN A 143 0.59 -6.36 14.98
CA ASN A 143 0.15 -6.37 16.37
C ASN A 143 -1.30 -5.87 16.46
N PRO A 144 -2.25 -6.69 16.96
CA PRO A 144 -2.05 -8.06 17.44
C PRO A 144 -1.68 -9.05 16.30
N PRO A 145 -0.99 -10.16 16.61
CA PRO A 145 -0.50 -11.11 15.61
C PRO A 145 -1.60 -11.84 14.83
N GLU A 146 -2.83 -11.89 15.35
CA GLU A 146 -4.02 -12.44 14.67
C GLU A 146 -4.33 -11.75 13.32
N TRP A 147 -3.84 -10.53 13.10
CA TRP A 147 -3.98 -9.84 11.82
C TRP A 147 -3.19 -10.49 10.69
N ASP A 148 -2.10 -11.20 11.00
CA ASP A 148 -1.35 -11.96 10.01
C ASP A 148 -2.23 -13.07 9.41
N GLU A 149 -2.86 -13.87 10.28
CA GLU A 149 -3.81 -14.91 9.86
C GLU A 149 -5.05 -14.31 9.18
N THR A 150 -5.58 -13.21 9.72
CA THR A 150 -6.77 -12.54 9.18
C THR A 150 -6.53 -12.06 7.75
N MET A 151 -5.44 -11.33 7.50
CA MET A 151 -5.09 -10.86 6.16
C MET A 151 -4.74 -12.02 5.23
N GLY A 152 -4.01 -13.02 5.72
CA GLY A 152 -3.69 -14.24 4.97
C GLY A 152 -4.94 -15.01 4.51
N SER A 153 -5.97 -15.09 5.36
CA SER A 153 -7.24 -15.77 5.04
C SER A 153 -8.02 -15.15 3.87
N TRP A 154 -7.76 -13.88 3.56
CA TRP A 154 -8.38 -13.19 2.44
C TRP A 154 -7.71 -13.49 1.10
N ILE A 155 -6.47 -13.99 1.12
CA ILE A 155 -5.71 -14.31 -0.09
C ILE A 155 -6.26 -15.60 -0.70
N ARG A 156 -6.88 -15.46 -1.86
CA ARG A 156 -7.30 -16.60 -2.68
C ARG A 156 -6.24 -16.85 -3.73
N LEU A 157 -5.46 -17.90 -3.53
CA LEU A 157 -4.48 -18.32 -4.52
C LEU A 157 -5.19 -18.85 -5.78
N PRO A 158 -4.68 -18.55 -6.99
CA PRO A 158 -5.20 -19.18 -8.19
C PRO A 158 -5.07 -20.70 -8.04
N GLY A 159 -6.13 -21.42 -8.43
CA GLY A 159 -6.09 -22.89 -8.44
C GLY A 159 -4.90 -23.37 -9.26
N LYS A 160 -4.34 -24.54 -8.91
CA LYS A 160 -3.27 -25.15 -9.72
C LYS A 160 -3.78 -25.29 -11.15
N VAL A 161 -3.23 -24.51 -12.08
CA VAL A 161 -3.35 -24.81 -13.51
C VAL A 161 -2.59 -26.12 -13.70
N ARG A 162 -3.30 -27.24 -13.70
CA ARG A 162 -2.74 -28.49 -14.23
C ARG A 162 -2.54 -28.23 -15.72
N THR A 163 -1.35 -27.83 -16.11
CA THR A 163 -0.91 -27.97 -17.50
C THR A 163 -0.99 -29.46 -17.81
N ALA A 164 -1.95 -29.85 -18.65
CA ALA A 164 -1.96 -31.16 -19.25
C ALA A 164 -0.69 -31.25 -20.11
N ASN A 165 0.26 -32.07 -19.66
CA ASN A 165 1.33 -32.65 -20.47
C ASN A 165 1.22 -34.16 -20.35
#